data_AF-A0A4S0JLS0-F1
#
_entry.id   AF-A0A4S0JLS0-F1
#
_cell.length_a   1.000
_cell.length_b   1.000
_cell.length_c   1.000
_cell.angle_alpha   90.00
_cell.angle_beta   90.00
_cell.angle_gamma   90.00
#
_symmetry.space_group_name_H-M   'P 1'
#
loop_
_entity.id
_entity.type
_entity.pdbx_description
1 polymer ?
#
loop_
_entity_poly.entity_id
_entity_poly.type
_entity_poly.pdbx_seq_one_letter_code
_entity_poly.pdbx_strand_id
1 'polypeptide(L)'
;GVFGLVGLDPQSIDVLLGTQCPNILFPYVRQLISDLIQAGGFPPFFLQPINFEGLYAETLRQRQEQGDAPSLADSEPAGNA
;
A
#
# COMPACT_ATOMS: atom_id res chain seq x y z
N GLY A 1 3.53 7.84 -3.93
CA GLY A 1 2.60 8.66 -4.74
C GLY A 1 1.96 9.68 -3.84
N VAL A 2 1.46 10.79 -4.40
CA VAL A 2 0.73 11.81 -3.64
C VAL A 2 -0.74 11.69 -3.99
N PHE A 3 -1.60 11.58 -2.98
CA PHE A 3 -3.05 11.41 -3.15
C PHE A 3 -3.78 12.50 -2.35
N GLY A 4 -4.67 13.23 -3.01
CA GLY A 4 -5.56 14.18 -2.34
C GLY A 4 -6.89 13.51 -2.02
N LEU A 5 -7.23 13.38 -0.74
CA LEU A 5 -8.50 12.83 -0.27
C LEU A 5 -9.30 13.95 0.38
N VAL A 6 -10.48 14.29 -0.17
CA VAL A 6 -11.30 15.43 0.29
C VAL A 6 -12.76 15.01 0.37
N GLY A 7 -13.43 15.41 1.46
CA GLY A 7 -14.87 15.18 1.64
C GLY A 7 -15.26 13.73 1.97
N LEU A 8 -14.31 12.93 2.46
CA LEU A 8 -14.52 11.53 2.84
C LEU A 8 -14.52 11.38 4.36
N ASP A 9 -15.26 10.41 4.87
CA ASP A 9 -15.20 10.04 6.28
C ASP A 9 -13.89 9.30 6.61
N PRO A 10 -13.46 9.29 7.89
CA PRO A 10 -12.17 8.70 8.28
C PRO A 10 -12.03 7.22 7.97
N GLN A 11 -13.13 6.45 8.00
CA GLN A 11 -13.08 5.01 7.69
C GLN A 11 -12.86 4.79 6.20
N SER A 12 -13.56 5.55 5.35
CA SER A 12 -13.34 5.52 3.90
C SER A 12 -11.90 5.92 3.52
N ILE A 13 -11.31 6.89 4.22
CA ILE A 13 -9.91 7.28 4.01
C ILE A 13 -8.96 6.13 4.34
N ASP A 14 -9.12 5.47 5.49
CA ASP A 14 -8.27 4.34 5.90
C ASP A 14 -8.38 3.17 4.91
N VAL A 15 -9.59 2.86 4.43
CA VAL A 15 -9.82 1.83 3.39
C VAL A 15 -9.10 2.20 2.09
N LEU A 16 -9.25 3.44 1.60
CA LEU A 16 -8.64 3.87 0.34
C LEU A 16 -7.11 3.87 0.42
N LEU A 17 -6.54 4.31 1.53
CA LEU A 17 -5.10 4.28 1.76
C LEU A 17 -4.57 2.84 1.85
N GLY A 18 -5.33 1.92 2.44
CA GLY A 18 -4.96 0.51 2.56
C GLY A 18 -5.12 -0.32 1.29
N THR A 19 -5.98 0.11 0.36
CA THR A 19 -6.35 -0.70 -0.83
C THR A 19 -6.07 0.01 -2.15
N GLN A 20 -6.79 1.09 -2.42
CA GLN A 20 -6.78 1.76 -3.72
C GLN A 20 -5.47 2.49 -4.02
N CYS A 21 -4.93 3.21 -3.04
CA CYS A 21 -3.65 3.89 -3.19
C CYS A 21 -2.51 2.92 -3.54
N PRO A 22 -2.29 1.79 -2.83
CA PRO A 22 -1.26 0.83 -3.20
C PRO A 22 -1.58 0.09 -4.50
N ASN A 23 -2.86 -0.22 -4.80
CA ASN A 23 -3.26 -0.78 -6.10
C ASN A 23 -2.81 0.09 -7.29
N ILE A 24 -2.96 1.42 -7.17
CA ILE A 24 -2.52 2.37 -8.21
C ILE A 24 -0.99 2.39 -8.33
N LEU A 25 -0.26 2.28 -7.21
CA LEU A 25 1.20 2.32 -7.21
C LEU A 25 1.85 1.00 -7.66
N PHE A 26 1.17 -0.13 -7.45
CA PHE A 26 1.73 -1.46 -7.66
C PHE A 26 2.28 -1.71 -9.08
N PRO A 27 1.62 -1.28 -10.18
CA PRO A 27 2.15 -1.42 -11.54
C PRO A 27 3.51 -0.75 -11.76
N TYR A 28 3.75 0.38 -11.09
CA TYR A 28 5.01 1.12 -11.20
C TYR A 28 6.12 0.42 -10.40
N VAL A 29 5.80 0.00 -9.17
CA VAL A 29 6.73 -0.72 -8.30
C VAL A 29 7.14 -2.05 -8.94
N ARG A 30 6.18 -2.82 -9.48
CA ARG A 30 6.51 -4.10 -10.13
C ARG A 30 7.44 -3.92 -11.32
N GLN A 31 7.24 -2.87 -12.11
CA GLN A 31 8.07 -2.59 -13.27
C GLN A 31 9.48 -2.22 -12.83
N LEU A 32 9.60 -1.31 -11.88
CA LEU A 32 10.89 -0.87 -11.35
C LEU A 32 11.68 -2.03 -10.74
N ILE A 33 11.02 -2.93 -9.99
CA ILE A 33 11.66 -4.13 -9.46
C ILE A 33 12.12 -5.06 -10.59
N SER A 34 11.28 -5.26 -11.61
CA SER A 34 11.65 -6.08 -12.78
C SER A 34 12.88 -5.52 -13.49
N ASP A 35 12.92 -4.20 -13.70
CA ASP A 35 14.02 -3.49 -14.35
C ASP A 35 15.32 -3.60 -13.54
N LEU A 36 15.24 -3.45 -12.21
CA LEU A 36 16.40 -3.59 -11.31
C LEU A 36 16.97 -5.01 -11.32
N ILE A 37 16.12 -6.04 -11.30
CA ILE A 37 16.53 -7.44 -11.34
C ILE A 37 17.23 -7.74 -12.67
N GLN A 38 16.64 -7.28 -13.78
CA GLN A 38 17.22 -7.44 -15.11
C GLN A 38 18.55 -6.68 -15.26
N ALA A 39 18.64 -5.46 -14.74
CA ALA A 39 19.88 -4.68 -14.73
C ALA A 39 20.98 -5.37 -13.88
N GLY A 40 20.60 -6.13 -12.86
CA GLY A 40 21.51 -6.98 -12.08
C GLY A 40 22.00 -8.24 -12.82
N GLY A 41 21.57 -8.48 -14.07
CA GLY A 41 21.95 -9.65 -14.86
C GLY A 41 21.18 -10.93 -14.51
N PHE A 42 20.13 -10.82 -13.68
CA PHE A 42 19.26 -11.95 -13.34
C PHE A 42 18.18 -12.15 -14.41
N PRO A 43 17.57 -13.36 -14.48
CA PRO A 43 16.43 -13.60 -15.36
C PRO A 43 15.25 -12.65 -15.06
N PRO A 44 14.39 -12.36 -16.06
CA PRO A 44 13.19 -11.55 -15.86
C PRO A 44 12.31 -12.09 -14.73
N PHE A 45 11.95 -11.23 -13.80
CA PHE A 45 11.10 -11.57 -12.66
C PHE A 45 9.80 -10.77 -12.72
N PHE A 46 8.67 -11.48 -12.73
CA PHE A 46 7.34 -10.87 -12.77
C PHE A 46 6.64 -11.05 -11.43
N LEU A 47 6.51 -9.94 -10.71
CA LEU A 47 5.71 -9.91 -9.49
C LEU A 47 4.27 -10.31 -9.77
N GLN A 48 3.78 -11.27 -8.98
CA GLN A 48 2.39 -11.69 -9.04
C GLN A 48 1.48 -10.58 -8.53
N PRO A 49 0.25 -10.45 -9.07
CA PRO A 49 -0.73 -9.51 -8.53
C PRO A 49 -0.94 -9.72 -7.03
N ILE A 50 -0.99 -8.62 -6.28
CA ILE A 50 -1.27 -8.64 -4.84
C ILE A 50 -2.75 -8.30 -4.63
N ASN A 51 -3.42 -9.02 -3.74
CA ASN A 51 -4.77 -8.71 -3.29
C ASN A 51 -4.69 -7.78 -2.06
N PHE A 52 -4.77 -6.47 -2.29
CA PHE A 52 -4.66 -5.47 -1.22
C PHE A 52 -5.92 -5.41 -0.36
N GLU A 53 -7.08 -5.77 -0.89
CA GLU A 53 -8.34 -5.83 -0.14
C GLU A 53 -8.27 -6.90 0.94
N GLY A 54 -7.74 -8.09 0.59
CA GLY A 54 -7.51 -9.16 1.55
C GLY A 54 -6.48 -8.80 2.61
N LEU A 55 -5.41 -8.11 2.22
CA LEU A 55 -4.37 -7.65 3.14
C LEU A 55 -4.92 -6.60 4.14
N TYR A 56 -5.75 -5.68 3.65
CA TYR A 56 -6.43 -4.69 4.49
C TYR A 56 -7.39 -5.35 5.47
N ALA A 57 -8.20 -6.32 5.02
CA ALA A 57 -9.11 -7.06 5.89
C ALA A 57 -8.38 -7.83 7.01
N GLU A 58 -7.23 -8.45 6.70
CA GLU A 58 -6.39 -9.11 7.70
C GLU A 58 -5.82 -8.10 8.71
N THR A 59 -5.34 -6.95 8.23
CA THR A 59 -4.84 -5.85 9.07
C THR A 59 -5.93 -5.33 10.02
N LEU A 60 -7.16 -5.19 9.54
CA LEU A 60 -8.30 -4.75 10.34
C LEU A 60 -8.65 -5.77 11.44
N ARG A 61 -8.61 -7.07 11.12
CA ARG A 61 -8.82 -8.14 12.12
C ARG A 61 -7.75 -8.10 13.21
N GLN A 62 -6.49 -7.93 12.83
CA GLN A 62 -5.38 -7.81 13.78
C GLN A 62 -5.50 -6.54 14.66
N ARG A 63 -5.96 -5.41 14.10
CA ARG A 63 -6.27 -4.18 14.86
C ARG A 63 -7.34 -4.42 15.93
N GLN A 64 -8.39 -5.17 15.60
CA GLN A 64 -9.45 -5.51 16.56
C GLN A 64 -8.94 -6.43 17.69
N GLU A 65 -7.99 -7.31 17.38
CA GLU A 65 -7.39 -8.23 18.35
C GLU A 65 -6.33 -7.55 19.25
N GLN A 66 -5.61 -6.54 18.74
CA GLN A 66 -4.50 -5.88 19.46
C GLN A 66 -4.87 -4.54 20.13
N GLY A 67 -6.07 -4.02 19.94
CA GLY A 67 -6.64 -2.94 20.74
C GLY A 67 -6.02 -1.54 20.61
N ASP A 68 -4.86 -1.37 19.96
CA ASP A 68 -4.18 -0.07 19.82
C ASP A 68 -3.14 -0.04 18.68
N ALA A 69 -3.57 -0.18 17.43
CA ALA A 69 -2.69 0.05 16.28
C ALA A 69 -3.07 1.35 15.53
N PRO A 70 -2.10 2.23 15.21
CA PRO A 70 -2.36 3.55 14.66
C PRO A 70 -3.16 3.48 13.36
N SER A 71 -4.13 4.38 13.21
CA SER A 71 -4.88 4.59 11.96
C SER A 71 -3.92 4.94 10.83
N LEU A 72 -4.16 4.44 9.61
CA LEU A 72 -3.35 4.84 8.44
C LEU A 72 -3.59 6.32 8.07
N ALA A 73 -4.67 6.91 8.58
CA ALA A 73 -4.93 8.34 8.46
C ALA A 73 -4.03 9.20 9.37
N ASP A 74 -3.50 8.62 10.46
CA ASP A 74 -2.66 9.32 11.45
C ASP A 74 -1.17 9.04 11.23
N SER A 75 -0.80 8.15 10.29
CA SER A 75 0.60 8.02 9.88
C SER A 75 1.01 9.26 9.08
N GLU A 76 1.66 10.21 9.76
CA GLU A 76 2.34 11.33 9.13
C GLU A 76 3.18 10.79 7.95
N PRO A 77 3.09 11.41 6.75
CA PRO A 77 3.96 11.01 5.66
C PRO A 77 5.38 11.25 6.16
N ALA A 78 6.17 10.19 6.31
CA ALA A 78 7.58 10.28 6.62
C ALA A 78 8.28 11.04 5.47
N GLY A 79 8.20 12.36 5.52
CA GLY A 79 8.94 13.30 4.73
C GLY A 79 10.34 13.36 5.31
N ASN A 80 11.11 12.32 5.07
CA ASN A 80 12.53 12.35 5.33
C ASN A 80 13.19 12.85 4.05
N ALA A 81 13.40 14.17 4.01
CA ALA A 81 14.50 14.75 3.24
C ALA A 81 15.84 14.43 3.92
#